data_AF-A0A931CIJ8-F1
#
_entry.id   AF-A0A931CIJ8-F1
#
_cell.length_a   1.000
_cell.length_b   1.000
_cell.length_c   1.000
_cell.angle_alpha   90.00
_cell.angle_beta   90.00
_cell.angle_gamma   90.00
#
_symmetry.space_group_name_H-M   'P 1'
#
loop_
_entity.id
_entity.type
_entity.pdbx_description
1 polymer ?
#
loop_
_entity_poly.entity_id
_entity_poly.type
_entity_poly.pdbx_seq_one_letter_code
_entity_poly.pdbx_strand_id
1 'polypeptide(L)'
;MTGLILYARSRRILAALVVIAAVTGAGLALRSQVHQTYTASDSSIPWIMFLPLVTAVAITFTARSPLHDLDLTAARPLARWRLTTVIGLSLLATASLTVLAAPLSGAHGTTAAVRNLYGFLGLALLGGRLLQGRAAWVPPMTWCLLTATLGDPTSHRLAWDWPVRPDDDFTALCIAALLAVAGVVAAAGGTREVRAEPE
;
A
#
# COMPACT_ATOMS: atom_id res chain seq x y z
N MET A 1 -19.37 26.13 4.72
CA MET A 1 -18.08 25.45 5.01
C MET A 1 -18.23 23.98 4.70
N THR A 2 -17.39 23.50 3.80
CA THR A 2 -17.84 22.80 2.60
C THR A 2 -17.64 21.29 2.77
N GLY A 3 -18.60 20.44 2.37
CA GLY A 3 -18.61 19.00 2.68
C GLY A 3 -17.32 18.20 2.42
N LEU A 4 -16.41 18.74 1.61
CA LEU A 4 -15.02 18.29 1.44
C LEU A 4 -14.21 18.21 2.75
N ILE A 5 -14.33 19.19 3.66
CA ILE A 5 -13.59 19.20 4.93
C ILE A 5 -14.10 18.10 5.87
N LEU A 6 -15.43 17.91 5.91
CA LEU A 6 -16.06 16.84 6.67
C LEU A 6 -15.71 15.46 6.10
N TYR A 7 -15.65 15.35 4.77
CA TYR A 7 -15.19 14.13 4.10
C TYR A 7 -13.71 13.85 4.42
N ALA A 8 -12.83 14.84 4.33
CA ALA A 8 -11.41 14.68 4.63
C ALA A 8 -11.14 14.28 6.08
N ARG A 9 -11.90 14.85 7.02
CA ARG A 9 -11.79 14.54 8.46
C ARG A 9 -12.35 13.15 8.78
N SER A 10 -13.51 12.79 8.21
CA SER A 10 -14.12 11.46 8.42
C SER A 10 -13.28 10.33 7.83
N ARG A 11 -12.61 10.56 6.69
CA ARG A 11 -11.81 9.56 5.97
C ARG A 11 -10.33 9.54 6.33
N ARG A 12 -9.92 10.22 7.42
CA ARG A 12 -8.53 10.25 7.90
C ARG A 12 -7.50 10.63 6.81
N ILE A 13 -7.90 11.45 5.83
CA ILE A 13 -7.03 11.82 4.69
C ILE A 13 -5.78 12.53 5.19
N LEU A 14 -5.92 13.42 6.18
CA LEU A 14 -4.80 14.10 6.81
C LEU A 14 -3.82 13.12 7.47
N ALA A 15 -4.31 12.06 8.12
CA ALA A 15 -3.44 11.05 8.70
C ALA A 15 -2.65 10.30 7.63
N ALA A 16 -3.27 9.95 6.49
CA ALA A 16 -2.56 9.33 5.38
C ALA A 16 -1.52 10.26 4.75
N LEU A 17 -1.82 11.54 4.58
CA LEU A 17 -0.86 12.54 4.10
C LEU A 17 0.32 12.69 5.06
N VAL A 18 0.07 12.75 6.37
CA VAL A 18 1.11 12.79 7.40
C VAL A 18 1.98 11.53 7.34
N VAL A 19 1.39 10.34 7.16
CA VAL A 19 2.15 9.10 7.00
C VAL A 19 3.00 9.13 5.74
N ILE A 20 2.46 9.53 4.59
CA ILE A 20 3.23 9.65 3.34
C ILE A 20 4.39 10.63 3.53
N ALA A 21 4.13 11.80 4.14
CA ALA A 21 5.17 12.80 4.42
C ALA A 21 6.23 12.27 5.40
N ALA A 22 5.82 11.55 6.46
CA ALA A 22 6.73 10.96 7.44
C ALA A 22 7.59 9.85 6.82
N VAL A 23 7.00 8.97 6.00
CA VAL A 23 7.72 7.92 5.25
C VAL A 23 8.72 8.55 4.28
N THR A 24 8.30 9.60 3.57
CA THR A 24 9.18 10.33 2.63
C THR A 24 10.32 11.03 3.36
N GLY A 25 10.02 11.75 4.45
CA GLY A 25 11.01 12.45 5.27
C GLY A 25 12.00 11.49 5.93
N ALA A 26 11.51 10.38 6.50
CA ALA A 26 12.34 9.33 7.07
C ALA A 26 13.21 8.66 6.00
N GLY A 27 12.65 8.36 4.82
CA GLY A 27 13.38 7.81 3.69
C GLY A 27 14.49 8.74 3.20
N LEU A 28 14.23 10.05 3.12
CA LEU A 28 15.24 11.05 2.72
C LEU A 28 16.33 11.23 3.80
N ALA A 29 15.96 11.20 5.08
CA ALA A 29 16.91 11.26 6.18
C ALA A 29 17.83 10.01 6.19
N LEU A 30 17.24 8.83 6.07
CA LEU A 30 17.97 7.56 6.02
C LEU A 30 18.80 7.41 4.75
N ARG A 31 18.38 7.99 3.61
CA ARG A 31 19.15 8.00 2.36
C ARG A 31 20.55 8.60 2.55
N SER A 32 20.69 9.62 3.41
CA SER A 32 21.98 10.26 3.72
C SER A 32 22.92 9.37 4.54
N GLN A 33 22.40 8.30 5.14
CA GLN A 33 23.13 7.40 6.01
C GLN A 33 23.22 6.05 5.31
N VAL A 34 24.22 5.89 4.43
CA VAL A 34 24.56 4.61 3.81
C VAL A 34 24.96 3.63 4.91
N HIS A 35 23.96 2.97 5.50
CA HIS A 35 24.18 1.91 6.47
C HIS A 35 24.49 0.63 5.70
N GLN A 36 25.74 0.47 5.27
CA GLN A 36 26.28 -0.87 5.00
C GLN A 36 26.33 -1.61 6.33
N THR A 37 25.24 -2.30 6.68
CA THR A 37 25.10 -2.91 8.01
C THR A 37 25.76 -4.29 8.05
N TYR A 38 26.04 -4.92 6.90
CA TYR A 38 26.60 -6.28 6.86
C TYR A 38 27.48 -6.53 5.63
N THR A 39 28.70 -7.02 5.86
CA THR A 39 29.70 -7.39 4.84
C THR A 39 29.53 -8.81 4.27
N ALA A 40 28.55 -9.59 4.75
CA ALA A 40 28.43 -11.03 4.46
C ALA A 40 27.08 -11.47 3.86
N SER A 41 26.19 -10.54 3.51
CA SER A 41 24.92 -10.85 2.85
C SER A 41 24.61 -9.77 1.82
N ASP A 42 24.51 -10.16 0.54
CA ASP A 42 24.05 -9.29 -0.55
C ASP A 42 22.60 -8.80 -0.36
N SER A 43 21.88 -9.30 0.66
CA SER A 43 20.57 -8.82 1.06
C SER A 43 20.69 -7.73 2.14
N SER A 44 21.24 -6.58 1.74
CA SER A 44 21.19 -5.38 2.55
C SER A 44 19.82 -4.69 2.42
N ILE A 45 19.09 -4.67 3.56
CA ILE A 45 18.10 -3.67 3.98
C ILE A 45 16.58 -4.01 3.77
N PRO A 46 15.90 -4.51 4.82
CA PRO A 46 14.43 -4.65 4.86
C PRO A 46 13.67 -3.31 4.87
N TRP A 47 14.27 -2.20 5.32
CA TRP A 47 13.54 -0.94 5.58
C TRP A 47 12.95 -0.31 4.32
N ILE A 48 13.59 -0.47 3.17
CA ILE A 48 13.13 0.14 1.91
C ILE A 48 11.85 -0.54 1.40
N MET A 49 11.70 -1.83 1.67
CA MET A 49 10.50 -2.60 1.34
C MET A 49 9.31 -2.22 2.22
N PHE A 50 9.57 -1.73 3.43
CA PHE A 50 8.52 -1.23 4.32
C PHE A 50 7.93 0.12 3.86
N LEU A 51 8.65 0.93 3.06
CA LEU A 51 8.11 2.21 2.55
C LEU A 51 6.84 2.03 1.69
N PRO A 52 6.84 1.21 0.61
CA PRO A 52 5.64 0.96 -0.18
C PRO A 52 4.54 0.27 0.65
N LEU A 53 4.91 -0.59 1.61
CA LEU A 53 3.95 -1.26 2.48
C LEU A 53 3.19 -0.28 3.37
N VAL A 54 3.91 0.56 4.14
CA VAL A 54 3.31 1.50 5.09
C VAL A 54 2.43 2.51 4.36
N THR A 55 2.87 3.00 3.20
CA THR A 55 2.08 3.91 2.37
C THR A 55 0.82 3.24 1.82
N ALA A 56 0.91 2.01 1.28
CA ALA A 56 -0.25 1.24 0.84
C ALA A 56 -1.29 1.02 1.96
N VAL A 57 -0.84 0.65 3.16
CA VAL A 57 -1.70 0.44 4.32
C VAL A 57 -2.37 1.76 4.75
N ALA A 58 -1.63 2.85 4.79
CA ALA A 58 -2.17 4.18 5.14
C ALA A 58 -3.27 4.62 4.15
N ILE A 59 -3.03 4.45 2.85
CA ILE A 59 -4.03 4.72 1.80
C ILE A 59 -5.28 3.87 2.01
N THR A 60 -5.12 2.59 2.31
CA THR A 60 -6.25 1.67 2.52
C THR A 60 -7.14 2.09 3.68
N PHE A 61 -6.57 2.63 4.76
CA PHE A 61 -7.36 3.13 5.88
C PHE A 61 -8.24 4.33 5.52
N THR A 62 -7.89 5.11 4.49
CA THR A 62 -8.75 6.20 3.99
C THR A 62 -9.99 5.72 3.26
N ALA A 63 -9.95 4.49 2.73
CA ALA A 63 -11.07 3.88 2.02
C ALA A 63 -12.16 3.35 2.98
N ARG A 64 -11.87 3.20 4.27
CA ARG A 64 -12.82 2.73 5.28
C ARG A 64 -13.91 3.76 5.55
N SER A 65 -15.12 3.29 5.83
CA SER A 65 -16.24 4.14 6.22
C SER A 65 -16.77 3.76 7.59
N PRO A 66 -16.65 4.61 8.61
CA PRO A 66 -17.24 4.35 9.92
C PRO A 66 -18.78 4.35 9.92
N LEU A 67 -19.42 4.72 8.81
CA LEU A 67 -20.87 4.80 8.65
C LEU A 67 -21.32 3.99 7.42
N HIS A 68 -20.85 2.76 7.32
CA HIS A 68 -21.08 1.90 6.14
C HIS A 68 -22.56 1.77 5.75
N ASP A 69 -23.45 1.64 6.74
CA ASP A 69 -24.90 1.50 6.49
C ASP A 69 -25.52 2.78 5.90
N LEU A 70 -25.04 3.96 6.33
CA LEU A 70 -25.49 5.24 5.79
C LEU A 70 -24.93 5.48 4.39
N ASP A 71 -23.70 5.02 4.12
CA ASP A 71 -23.06 5.13 2.81
C ASP A 71 -23.82 4.36 1.72
N LEU A 72 -24.48 3.25 2.05
CA LEU A 72 -25.29 2.46 1.11
C LEU A 72 -26.56 3.21 0.67
N THR A 73 -27.11 4.05 1.55
CA THR A 73 -28.34 4.83 1.31
C THR A 73 -28.08 6.26 0.85
N ALA A 74 -26.82 6.68 0.77
CA ALA A 74 -26.48 8.06 0.44
C ALA A 74 -26.87 8.40 -1.00
N ALA A 75 -27.55 9.54 -1.18
CA ALA A 75 -27.90 10.06 -2.51
C ALA A 75 -26.68 10.48 -3.36
N ARG A 76 -25.48 10.57 -2.75
CA ARG A 76 -24.24 10.98 -3.42
C ARG A 76 -23.38 9.76 -3.77
N PRO A 77 -22.63 9.78 -4.88
CA PRO A 77 -21.83 8.64 -5.33
C PRO A 77 -20.54 8.49 -4.52
N LEU A 78 -20.64 8.12 -3.24
CA LEU A 78 -19.54 8.00 -2.28
C LEU A 78 -18.45 7.02 -2.74
N ALA A 79 -18.81 5.99 -3.51
CA ALA A 79 -17.85 5.09 -4.15
C ALA A 79 -16.87 5.84 -5.07
N ARG A 80 -17.34 6.84 -5.82
CA ARG A 80 -16.48 7.65 -6.70
C ARG A 80 -15.50 8.49 -5.89
N TRP A 81 -15.96 9.13 -4.81
CA TRP A 81 -15.12 9.93 -3.92
C TRP A 81 -14.04 9.08 -3.22
N ARG A 82 -14.40 7.86 -2.83
CA ARG A 82 -13.45 6.89 -2.26
C ARG A 82 -12.37 6.54 -3.27
N LEU A 83 -12.75 6.19 -4.50
CA LEU A 83 -11.80 5.86 -5.56
C LEU A 83 -10.91 7.05 -5.93
N THR A 84 -11.44 8.26 -6.04
CA THR A 84 -10.62 9.45 -6.33
C THR A 84 -9.63 9.75 -5.21
N THR A 85 -10.00 9.49 -3.95
CA THR A 85 -9.09 9.63 -2.80
C THR A 85 -7.96 8.61 -2.86
N VAL A 86 -8.28 7.33 -3.10
CA VAL A 86 -7.28 6.26 -3.22
C VAL A 86 -6.35 6.54 -4.40
N ILE A 87 -6.89 6.93 -5.55
CA ILE A 87 -6.10 7.27 -6.74
C ILE A 87 -5.18 8.46 -6.44
N GLY A 88 -5.71 9.56 -5.90
CA GLY A 88 -4.93 10.76 -5.59
C GLY A 88 -3.78 10.48 -4.61
N LEU A 89 -4.05 9.75 -3.54
CA LEU A 89 -3.00 9.37 -2.59
C LEU A 89 -2.01 8.36 -3.17
N SER A 90 -2.46 7.44 -4.03
CA SER A 90 -1.57 6.50 -4.71
C SER A 90 -0.61 7.22 -5.66
N LEU A 91 -1.08 8.23 -6.41
CA LEU A 91 -0.23 9.04 -7.28
C LEU A 91 0.80 9.83 -6.47
N LEU A 92 0.40 10.40 -5.33
CA LEU A 92 1.31 11.10 -4.43
C LEU A 92 2.36 10.15 -3.83
N ALA A 93 1.94 8.95 -3.41
CA ALA A 93 2.85 7.93 -2.90
C ALA A 93 3.81 7.44 -4.00
N THR A 94 3.34 7.23 -5.22
CA THR A 94 4.16 6.89 -6.39
C THR A 94 5.22 7.97 -6.64
N ALA A 95 4.84 9.24 -6.68
CA ALA A 95 5.79 10.34 -6.86
C ALA A 95 6.82 10.43 -5.73
N SER A 96 6.42 10.13 -4.49
CA SER A 96 7.33 10.14 -3.35
C SER A 96 8.32 8.97 -3.41
N LEU A 97 7.83 7.78 -3.75
CA LEU A 97 8.66 6.57 -3.88
C LEU A 97 9.60 6.64 -5.08
N THR A 98 9.19 7.23 -6.20
CA THR A 98 10.08 7.40 -7.37
C THR A 98 11.26 8.30 -7.03
N VAL A 99 11.04 9.39 -6.29
CA VAL A 99 12.13 10.26 -5.80
C VAL A 99 13.06 9.52 -4.84
N LEU A 100 12.50 8.69 -3.95
CA LEU A 100 13.28 7.92 -2.98
C LEU A 100 14.09 6.79 -3.62
N ALA A 101 13.52 6.12 -4.63
CA ALA A 101 14.10 4.95 -5.29
C ALA A 101 14.92 5.28 -6.54
N ALA A 102 14.94 6.55 -6.99
CA ALA A 102 15.76 7.00 -8.11
C ALA A 102 17.26 6.61 -8.04
N PRO A 103 17.95 6.61 -6.87
CA PRO A 103 19.35 6.19 -6.79
C PRO A 103 19.54 4.68 -6.65
N LEU A 104 18.46 3.89 -6.61
CA LEU A 104 18.48 2.45 -6.34
C LEU A 104 18.30 1.66 -7.64
N SER A 105 18.71 0.40 -7.63
CA SER A 105 18.58 -0.52 -8.75
C SER A 105 18.26 -1.94 -8.30
N GLY A 106 17.97 -2.83 -9.25
CA GLY A 106 17.72 -4.24 -8.98
C GLY A 106 16.39 -4.46 -8.28
N ALA A 107 16.38 -5.17 -7.16
CA ALA A 107 15.14 -5.45 -6.40
C ALA A 107 14.56 -4.22 -5.68
N HIS A 108 15.31 -3.11 -5.63
CA HIS A 108 14.97 -1.93 -4.84
C HIS A 108 14.83 -0.66 -5.68
N GLY A 109 14.93 -0.77 -7.01
CA GLY A 109 14.83 0.39 -7.88
C GLY A 109 13.41 0.91 -8.01
N THR A 110 13.27 1.88 -8.90
CA THR A 110 12.02 2.67 -9.01
C THR A 110 10.84 1.80 -9.44
N THR A 111 11.04 0.89 -10.38
CA THR A 111 9.98 0.02 -10.88
C THR A 111 9.50 -0.94 -9.79
N ALA A 112 10.42 -1.58 -9.06
CA ALA A 112 10.10 -2.47 -7.95
C ALA A 112 9.38 -1.71 -6.82
N ALA A 113 9.81 -0.49 -6.47
CA ALA A 113 9.14 0.31 -5.44
C ALA A 113 7.68 0.63 -5.80
N VAL A 114 7.44 1.07 -7.05
CA VAL A 114 6.10 1.39 -7.55
C VAL A 114 5.23 0.14 -7.67
N ARG A 115 5.79 -0.95 -8.22
CA ARG A 115 5.14 -2.27 -8.29
C ARG A 115 4.72 -2.74 -6.89
N ASN A 116 5.62 -2.65 -5.92
CA ASN A 116 5.39 -3.07 -4.54
C ASN A 116 4.31 -2.22 -3.87
N LEU A 117 4.28 -0.91 -4.11
CA LEU A 117 3.20 -0.05 -3.64
C LEU A 117 1.84 -0.55 -4.13
N TYR A 118 1.70 -0.78 -5.43
CA TYR A 118 0.41 -1.19 -6.01
C TYR A 118 0.01 -2.62 -5.64
N GLY A 119 0.97 -3.55 -5.56
CA GLY A 119 0.71 -4.91 -5.11
C GLY A 119 0.27 -4.97 -3.64
N PHE A 120 0.96 -4.26 -2.75
CA PHE A 120 0.56 -4.17 -1.33
C PHE A 120 -0.75 -3.40 -1.15
N LEU A 121 -0.99 -2.35 -1.92
CA LEU A 121 -2.27 -1.63 -1.90
C LEU A 121 -3.42 -2.55 -2.33
N GLY A 122 -3.21 -3.33 -3.38
CA GLY A 122 -4.15 -4.36 -3.83
C GLY A 122 -4.50 -5.37 -2.75
N LEU A 123 -3.47 -5.96 -2.12
CA LEU A 123 -3.62 -6.89 -1.00
C LEU A 123 -4.33 -6.27 0.20
N ALA A 124 -4.01 -5.01 0.53
CA ALA A 124 -4.63 -4.30 1.65
C ALA A 124 -6.11 -4.04 1.40
N LEU A 125 -6.49 -3.62 0.19
CA LEU A 125 -7.89 -3.38 -0.20
C LEU A 125 -8.70 -4.69 -0.22
N LEU A 126 -8.12 -5.77 -0.76
CA LEU A 126 -8.70 -7.11 -0.68
C LEU A 126 -8.86 -7.58 0.78
N GLY A 127 -7.83 -7.39 1.59
CA GLY A 127 -7.84 -7.67 3.02
C GLY A 127 -8.96 -6.94 3.76
N GLY A 128 -9.15 -5.65 3.47
CA GLY A 128 -10.24 -4.85 4.05
C GLY A 128 -11.64 -5.33 3.66
N ARG A 129 -11.79 -5.98 2.50
CA ARG A 129 -13.06 -6.59 2.06
C ARG A 129 -13.31 -7.95 2.70
N LEU A 130 -12.27 -8.76 2.90
CA LEU A 130 -12.37 -10.14 3.36
C LEU A 130 -12.29 -10.27 4.89
N LEU A 131 -11.34 -9.59 5.53
CA LEU A 131 -10.96 -9.74 6.94
C LEU A 131 -11.49 -8.61 7.84
N GLN A 132 -12.44 -7.81 7.34
CA GLN A 132 -12.92 -6.57 7.97
C GLN A 132 -11.90 -5.43 7.91
N GLY A 133 -12.38 -4.18 7.80
CA GLY A 133 -11.51 -3.02 7.59
C GLY A 133 -10.43 -2.82 8.67
N ARG A 134 -10.57 -3.37 9.88
CA ARG A 134 -9.56 -3.25 10.96
C ARG A 134 -8.32 -4.13 10.73
N ALA A 135 -8.49 -5.26 10.04
CA ALA A 135 -7.41 -6.21 9.75
C ALA A 135 -6.88 -6.08 8.31
N ALA A 136 -7.27 -5.02 7.59
CA ALA A 136 -6.84 -4.76 6.21
C ALA A 136 -5.30 -4.70 6.04
N TRP A 137 -4.58 -4.37 7.11
CA TRP A 137 -3.11 -4.32 7.12
C TRP A 137 -2.45 -5.69 7.27
N VAL A 138 -3.17 -6.71 7.71
CA VAL A 138 -2.59 -8.03 8.00
C VAL A 138 -2.10 -8.72 6.72
N PRO A 139 -2.89 -8.85 5.64
CA PRO A 139 -2.42 -9.51 4.43
C PRO A 139 -1.15 -8.92 3.81
N PRO A 140 -1.05 -7.59 3.57
CA PRO A 140 0.16 -7.04 2.97
C PRO A 140 1.37 -7.13 3.92
N MET A 141 1.17 -7.01 5.24
CA MET A 141 2.25 -7.16 6.22
C MET A 141 2.78 -8.58 6.27
N THR A 142 1.89 -9.57 6.37
CA THR A 142 2.25 -10.99 6.36
C THR A 142 2.97 -11.35 5.07
N TRP A 143 2.48 -10.87 3.92
CA TRP A 143 3.13 -11.13 2.64
C TRP A 143 4.53 -10.52 2.59
N CYS A 144 4.67 -9.25 2.97
CA CYS A 144 5.97 -8.57 3.01
C CYS A 144 7.00 -9.31 3.88
N LEU A 145 6.60 -9.76 5.07
CA LEU A 145 7.47 -10.51 5.98
C LEU A 145 7.85 -11.89 5.41
N LEU A 146 6.90 -12.61 4.82
CA LEU A 146 7.15 -13.89 4.17
C LEU A 146 8.14 -13.75 3.02
N THR A 147 7.95 -12.75 2.15
CA THR A 147 8.84 -12.54 1.01
C THR A 147 10.22 -12.03 1.44
N ALA A 148 10.30 -11.24 2.51
CA ALA A 148 11.58 -10.78 3.04
C ALA A 148 12.40 -11.88 3.75
N THR A 149 11.76 -12.96 4.20
CA THR A 149 12.41 -14.04 4.96
C THR A 149 12.66 -15.30 4.14
N LEU A 150 11.74 -15.64 3.24
CA LEU A 150 11.76 -16.89 2.47
C LEU A 150 11.86 -16.66 0.97
N GLY A 151 11.76 -15.41 0.50
CA GLY A 151 11.79 -15.07 -0.91
C GLY A 151 13.19 -15.23 -1.50
N ASP A 152 13.26 -15.63 -2.76
CA ASP A 152 14.52 -15.81 -3.47
C ASP A 152 14.49 -15.00 -4.77
N PRO A 153 15.16 -13.82 -4.81
CA PRO A 153 15.13 -12.95 -5.98
C PRO A 153 15.72 -13.59 -7.24
N THR A 154 16.44 -14.72 -7.12
CA THR A 154 17.06 -15.44 -8.23
C THR A 154 16.22 -16.63 -8.72
N SER A 155 15.18 -17.01 -7.99
CA SER A 155 14.34 -18.16 -8.32
C SER A 155 13.17 -17.78 -9.22
N HIS A 156 13.08 -18.42 -10.39
CA HIS A 156 11.97 -18.19 -11.34
C HIS A 156 10.84 -19.23 -11.22
N ARG A 157 10.88 -20.15 -10.25
CA ARG A 157 9.93 -21.29 -10.18
C ARG A 157 8.53 -20.90 -9.74
N LEU A 158 8.39 -20.12 -8.67
CA LEU A 158 7.09 -19.72 -8.12
C LEU A 158 7.11 -18.21 -7.85
N ALA A 159 6.19 -17.46 -8.45
CA ALA A 159 6.17 -15.99 -8.39
C ALA A 159 5.49 -15.39 -7.16
N TRP A 160 5.42 -16.15 -6.06
CA TRP A 160 4.82 -15.68 -4.80
C TRP A 160 5.70 -14.61 -4.13
N ASP A 161 7.01 -14.64 -4.38
CA ASP A 161 8.04 -13.73 -3.86
C ASP A 161 8.23 -12.47 -4.72
N TRP A 162 7.23 -12.16 -5.55
CA TRP A 162 7.17 -10.97 -6.41
C TRP A 162 7.68 -9.66 -5.77
N PRO A 163 7.52 -9.36 -4.44
CA PRO A 163 8.01 -8.13 -3.86
C PRO A 163 9.54 -7.99 -3.85
N VAL A 164 10.29 -9.10 -3.68
CA VAL A 164 11.76 -9.08 -3.63
C VAL A 164 12.41 -9.20 -5.00
N ARG A 165 11.62 -9.40 -6.07
CA ARG A 165 12.15 -9.62 -7.40
C ARG A 165 12.74 -8.36 -8.04
N PRO A 166 13.71 -8.50 -8.94
CA PRO A 166 14.29 -7.38 -9.70
C PRO A 166 13.26 -6.49 -10.41
N ASP A 167 13.67 -5.26 -10.71
CA ASP A 167 12.86 -4.23 -11.41
C ASP A 167 12.33 -4.69 -12.78
N ASP A 168 13.07 -5.54 -13.49
CA ASP A 168 12.80 -6.02 -14.83
C ASP A 168 11.96 -7.32 -14.86
N ASP A 169 11.60 -7.88 -13.71
CA ASP A 169 10.76 -9.08 -13.65
C ASP A 169 9.30 -8.76 -14.04
N PHE A 170 8.95 -9.15 -15.27
CA PHE A 170 7.61 -9.01 -15.83
C PHE A 170 6.54 -9.80 -15.07
N THR A 171 6.87 -10.96 -14.52
CA THR A 171 5.93 -11.81 -13.78
C THR A 171 5.52 -11.11 -12.48
N ALA A 172 6.49 -10.54 -11.77
CA ALA A 172 6.23 -9.76 -10.57
C ALA A 172 5.34 -8.54 -10.89
N LEU A 173 5.60 -7.87 -12.02
CA LEU A 173 4.77 -6.74 -12.47
C LEU A 173 3.33 -7.18 -12.73
N CYS A 174 3.12 -8.29 -13.43
CA CYS A 174 1.79 -8.84 -13.69
C CYS A 174 1.05 -9.17 -12.40
N ILE A 175 1.71 -9.79 -11.42
CA ILE A 175 1.08 -10.14 -10.13
C ILE A 175 0.67 -8.88 -9.38
N ALA A 176 1.55 -7.90 -9.27
CA ALA A 176 1.23 -6.63 -8.62
C ALA A 176 0.07 -5.90 -9.33
N ALA A 177 0.04 -5.89 -10.66
CA ALA A 177 -1.05 -5.31 -11.43
C ALA A 177 -2.38 -6.04 -11.20
N LEU A 178 -2.38 -7.37 -11.20
CA LEU A 178 -3.56 -8.19 -10.91
C LEU A 178 -4.09 -7.92 -9.49
N LEU A 179 -3.20 -7.87 -8.50
CA LEU A 179 -3.55 -7.52 -7.12
C LEU A 179 -4.12 -6.11 -7.03
N ALA A 180 -3.52 -5.13 -7.70
CA ALA A 180 -4.00 -3.76 -7.72
C ALA A 180 -5.41 -3.66 -8.34
N VAL A 181 -5.64 -4.31 -9.47
CA VAL A 181 -6.97 -4.36 -10.12
C VAL A 181 -7.99 -5.03 -9.21
N ALA A 182 -7.67 -6.19 -8.64
CA ALA A 182 -8.54 -6.91 -7.73
C ALA A 182 -8.87 -6.07 -6.48
N GLY A 183 -7.88 -5.37 -5.93
CA GLY A 183 -8.05 -4.45 -4.81
C GLY A 183 -8.94 -3.24 -5.15
N VAL A 184 -8.79 -2.64 -6.32
CA VAL A 184 -9.66 -1.54 -6.78
C VAL A 184 -11.09 -2.01 -6.96
N VAL A 185 -11.30 -3.19 -7.54
CA VAL A 185 -12.64 -3.80 -7.67
C VAL A 185 -13.25 -4.07 -6.29
N ALA A 186 -12.47 -4.62 -5.36
CA ALA A 186 -12.91 -4.82 -3.97
C ALA A 186 -13.24 -3.49 -3.27
N ALA A 187 -12.43 -2.46 -3.49
CA ALA A 187 -12.64 -1.13 -2.97
C ALA A 187 -13.89 -0.47 -3.56
N ALA A 188 -14.25 -0.74 -4.82
CA ALA A 188 -15.50 -0.25 -5.42
C ALA A 188 -16.73 -0.88 -4.73
N GLY A 189 -16.65 -2.17 -4.37
CA GLY A 189 -17.70 -2.88 -3.63
C GLY A 189 -17.86 -2.51 -2.15
N GLY A 190 -16.95 -1.71 -1.59
CA GLY A 190 -16.98 -1.28 -0.18
C GLY A 190 -16.35 -2.27 0.79
N THR A 191 -15.91 -1.80 1.96
CA THR A 191 -15.27 -2.65 3.00
C THR A 191 -16.32 -3.35 3.85
N ARG A 192 -16.05 -4.58 4.30
CA ARG A 192 -16.92 -5.29 5.24
C ARG A 192 -16.69 -4.70 6.63
N GLU A 193 -17.73 -4.15 7.27
CA GLU A 193 -17.69 -3.69 8.66
C GLU A 193 -18.60 -4.54 9.54
N VAL A 194 -18.22 -4.72 10.81
CA VAL A 194 -19.02 -5.49 11.79
C VAL A 194 -20.13 -4.58 12.29
N ARG A 195 -21.37 -5.08 12.25
CA ARG A 195 -22.51 -4.42 12.87
C ARG A 195 -22.28 -4.41 14.38
N ALA A 196 -22.12 -3.23 14.97
CA ALA A 196 -22.19 -3.13 16.43
C ALA A 196 -23.66 -3.38 16.80
N GLU A 197 -23.95 -4.54 17.39
CA GLU A 197 -25.25 -4.77 18.01
C GLU A 197 -25.34 -3.86 19.25
N PRO A 198 -26.45 -3.14 19.46
CA PRO A 198 -26.66 -2.42 20.71
C PRO A 198 -26.89 -3.44 21.83
N GLU A 199 -26.03 -3.41 22.86
CA GLU A 199 -26.29 -4.04 24.16
C GLU A 199 -27.42 -3.33 24.91
#